data_AF-A0A9P9EYI0-F1
#
_entry.id   AF-A0A9P9EYI0-F1
#
_cell.length_a   1.000
_cell.length_b   1.000
_cell.length_c   1.000
_cell.angle_alpha   90.00
_cell.angle_beta   90.00
_cell.angle_gamma   90.00
#
_symmetry.space_group_name_H-M   'P 1'
#
loop_
_entity.id
_entity.type
_entity.pdbx_description
1 polymer ?
#
loop_
_entity_poly.entity_id
_entity_poly.type
_entity_poly.pdbx_seq_one_letter_code
_entity_poly.pdbx_strand_id
1 'polypeptide(L)'
;MAMHSAALLADKNRQLRSGNLQQKQKKEQRCEYMSDGGTLSVAEGTARIKRRREEEEERVKRRREEEEEQVKRRRVKEEERAERRREEEERVKRRIEEEQELSAPRQRAPPRCSKCRSFEHTARTCNG
;
A
#
# COMPACT_ATOMS: atom_id res chain seq x y z
N MET A 1 -2.90 -36.29 13.52
CA MET A 1 -1.45 -36.34 13.20
C MET A 1 -1.15 -36.97 11.83
N ALA A 2 -1.82 -38.07 11.42
CA ALA A 2 -1.52 -38.76 10.16
C ALA A 2 -1.89 -38.03 8.84
N MET A 3 -2.88 -37.13 8.87
CA MET A 3 -3.32 -36.39 7.66
C MET A 3 -2.34 -35.28 7.27
N HIS A 4 -1.65 -34.69 8.25
CA HIS A 4 -0.70 -33.60 8.01
C HIS A 4 0.58 -34.11 7.35
N SER A 5 1.06 -35.30 7.73
CA SER A 5 2.20 -35.95 7.07
C SER A 5 1.88 -36.37 5.63
N ALA A 6 0.68 -36.88 5.37
CA ALA A 6 0.23 -37.22 4.03
C ALA A 6 0.18 -35.98 3.10
N ALA A 7 -0.30 -34.84 3.60
CA ALA A 7 -0.31 -33.59 2.85
C ALA A 7 1.09 -33.09 2.50
N LEU A 8 2.01 -33.08 3.46
CA LEU A 8 3.40 -32.67 3.23
C LEU A 8 4.13 -33.58 2.22
N LEU A 9 3.87 -34.90 2.29
CA LEU A 9 4.40 -35.85 1.31
C LEU A 9 3.80 -35.65 -0.08
N ALA A 10 2.52 -35.29 -0.19
CA ALA A 10 1.88 -34.98 -1.45
C ALA A 10 2.49 -33.73 -2.10
N ASP A 11 2.73 -32.67 -1.33
CA ASP A 11 3.36 -31.44 -1.81
C ASP A 11 4.80 -31.68 -2.27
N LYS A 12 5.57 -32.45 -1.49
CA LYS A 12 6.94 -32.84 -1.87
C LYS A 12 6.96 -33.69 -3.14
N ASN A 13 6.01 -34.60 -3.31
CA ASN A 13 5.87 -35.38 -4.54
C ASN A 13 5.48 -34.52 -5.75
N ARG A 14 4.62 -33.51 -5.57
CA ARG A 14 4.30 -32.55 -6.65
C ARG A 14 5.53 -31.76 -7.08
N GLN A 15 6.31 -31.26 -6.13
CA GLN A 15 7.56 -30.54 -6.40
C GLN A 15 8.60 -31.44 -7.10
N LEU A 16 8.75 -32.69 -6.67
CA LEU A 16 9.67 -33.64 -7.31
C LEU A 16 9.23 -33.99 -8.74
N ARG A 17 7.93 -34.14 -8.98
CA ARG A 17 7.39 -34.41 -10.33
C ARG A 17 7.55 -33.22 -11.27
N SER A 18 7.28 -32.00 -10.80
CA SER A 18 7.48 -30.79 -11.60
C SER A 18 8.96 -30.55 -11.91
N GLY A 19 9.86 -30.75 -10.93
CA GLY A 19 11.30 -30.68 -11.15
C GLY A 19 11.82 -31.73 -12.13
N ASN A 20 11.35 -32.98 -12.04
CA ASN A 20 11.70 -34.04 -12.99
C ASN A 20 11.20 -33.74 -14.41
N LEU A 21 9.99 -33.19 -14.55
CA LEU A 21 9.45 -32.79 -15.84
C LEU A 21 10.33 -31.71 -16.49
N GLN A 22 10.70 -30.68 -15.73
CA GLN A 22 11.60 -29.62 -16.20
C GLN A 22 12.98 -30.17 -16.60
N GLN A 23 13.53 -31.13 -15.84
CA GLN A 23 14.78 -31.76 -16.20
C GLN A 23 14.69 -32.60 -17.48
N LYS A 24 13.59 -33.33 -17.69
CA LYS A 24 13.35 -34.09 -18.92
C LYS A 24 13.25 -33.15 -20.12
N GLN A 25 12.42 -32.10 -20.03
CA GLN A 25 12.29 -31.09 -21.07
C GLN A 25 13.64 -30.44 -21.42
N LYS A 26 14.46 -30.11 -20.40
CA LYS A 26 15.79 -29.54 -20.62
C LYS A 26 16.76 -30.51 -21.32
N LYS A 27 16.65 -31.81 -21.02
CA LYS A 27 17.43 -32.86 -21.71
C LYS A 27 16.97 -33.05 -23.15
N GLU A 28 15.66 -33.07 -23.39
CA GLU A 28 15.07 -33.17 -24.73
C GLU A 28 15.47 -31.99 -25.61
N GLN A 29 15.32 -30.75 -25.13
CA GLN A 29 15.76 -29.53 -25.84
C GLN A 29 17.27 -29.52 -26.15
N ARG A 30 18.10 -30.09 -25.26
CA ARG A 30 19.53 -30.27 -25.52
C ARG A 30 19.81 -31.36 -26.57
N CYS A 31 18.97 -32.38 -26.62
CA CYS A 31 19.12 -33.51 -27.53
C CYS A 31 18.78 -33.14 -28.97
N GLU A 32 17.78 -32.29 -29.20
CA GLU A 32 17.42 -31.81 -30.56
C GLU A 32 18.64 -31.24 -31.30
N TYR A 33 19.47 -30.43 -30.62
CA TYR A 33 20.70 -29.88 -31.18
C TYR A 33 21.79 -30.93 -31.47
N MET A 34 21.80 -32.04 -30.71
CA MET A 34 22.77 -33.13 -30.91
C MET A 34 22.32 -34.15 -31.96
N SER A 35 21.02 -34.31 -32.16
CA SER A 35 20.43 -35.25 -33.13
C SER A 35 20.76 -34.88 -34.59
N ASP A 36 20.88 -33.59 -34.90
CA ASP A 36 21.18 -33.08 -36.26
C ASP A 36 22.70 -32.99 -36.56
N GLY A 37 23.54 -33.67 -35.76
CA GLY A 37 25.00 -33.67 -35.97
C GLY A 37 25.75 -32.48 -35.34
N GLY A 38 25.09 -31.67 -34.52
CA GLY A 38 25.74 -30.63 -33.69
C GLY A 38 26.24 -29.39 -34.45
N THR A 39 26.10 -29.32 -35.76
CA THR A 39 26.51 -28.15 -36.56
C THR A 39 25.31 -27.27 -36.87
N LEU A 40 25.19 -26.15 -36.15
CA LEU A 40 24.27 -25.07 -36.52
C LEU A 40 24.81 -24.35 -37.75
N SER A 41 23.95 -24.12 -38.75
CA SER A 41 24.29 -23.19 -39.83
C SER A 41 24.40 -21.75 -39.28
N VAL A 42 25.18 -20.90 -39.96
CA VAL A 42 25.32 -19.48 -39.58
C VAL A 42 23.97 -18.76 -39.56
N ALA A 43 23.07 -19.10 -40.49
CA ALA A 43 21.72 -18.54 -40.55
C ALA A 43 20.88 -18.94 -39.31
N GLU A 44 20.90 -20.20 -38.90
CA GLU A 44 20.19 -20.66 -37.71
C GLU A 44 20.79 -20.09 -36.42
N GLY A 45 22.12 -20.00 -36.36
CA GLY A 45 22.83 -19.37 -35.24
C GLY A 45 22.44 -17.91 -35.06
N THR A 46 22.44 -17.13 -36.14
CA THR A 46 22.03 -15.72 -36.10
C THR A 46 20.55 -15.55 -35.75
N ALA A 47 19.66 -16.41 -36.26
CA ALA A 47 18.25 -16.40 -35.89
C ALA A 47 18.01 -16.71 -34.39
N ARG A 48 18.78 -17.64 -33.80
CA ARG A 48 18.72 -17.91 -32.35
C ARG A 48 19.20 -16.73 -31.52
N ILE A 49 20.28 -16.07 -31.92
CA ILE A 49 20.79 -14.89 -31.22
C ILE A 49 19.77 -13.75 -31.25
N LYS A 50 19.14 -13.51 -32.40
CA LYS A 50 18.08 -12.49 -32.53
C LYS A 50 16.90 -12.77 -31.60
N ARG A 51 16.34 -13.98 -31.65
CA ARG A 51 15.24 -14.39 -30.75
C ARG A 51 15.60 -14.20 -29.27
N ARG A 52 16.81 -14.60 -28.87
CA ARG A 52 17.27 -14.43 -27.48
C ARG A 52 17.34 -12.97 -27.06
N ARG A 53 17.77 -12.07 -27.96
CA ARG A 53 17.81 -10.62 -27.69
C ARG A 53 16.41 -10.05 -27.56
N GLU A 54 15.50 -10.40 -28.48
CA GLU A 54 14.09 -9.97 -28.43
C GLU A 54 13.40 -10.46 -27.14
N GLU A 55 13.61 -11.72 -26.74
CA GLU A 55 13.12 -12.27 -25.48
C GLU A 55 13.69 -11.53 -24.26
N GLU A 56 14.97 -11.15 -24.31
CA GLU A 56 15.62 -10.40 -23.25
C GLU A 56 15.09 -8.96 -23.16
N GLU A 57 14.89 -8.28 -24.28
CA GLU A 57 14.28 -6.96 -24.37
C GLU A 57 12.85 -6.97 -23.82
N GLU A 58 12.03 -7.95 -24.20
CA GLU A 58 10.68 -8.13 -23.66
C GLU A 58 10.69 -8.41 -22.15
N ARG A 59 11.66 -9.19 -21.66
CA ARG A 59 11.82 -9.41 -20.22
C ARG A 59 12.19 -8.13 -19.48
N VAL A 60 13.05 -7.29 -20.04
CA VAL A 60 13.43 -6.00 -19.46
C VAL A 60 12.24 -5.04 -19.47
N LYS A 61 11.47 -5.01 -20.56
CA LYS A 61 10.26 -4.19 -20.67
C LYS A 61 9.23 -4.55 -19.62
N ARG A 62 8.91 -5.84 -19.46
CA ARG A 62 8.00 -6.32 -18.39
C ARG A 62 8.46 -5.92 -17.00
N ARG A 63 9.77 -6.05 -16.69
CA ARG A 63 10.31 -5.62 -15.40
C ARG A 63 10.14 -4.12 -15.16
N ARG A 64 10.37 -3.29 -16.17
CA ARG A 64 10.15 -1.83 -16.06
C ARG A 64 8.70 -1.50 -15.81
N GLU A 65 7.78 -2.14 -16.52
CA GLU A 65 6.33 -1.96 -16.32
C GLU A 65 5.89 -2.38 -14.91
N GLU A 66 6.38 -3.52 -14.42
CA GLU A 66 6.14 -3.99 -13.04
C GLU A 66 6.71 -3.01 -12.00
N GLU A 67 7.92 -2.48 -12.21
CA GLU A 67 8.54 -1.49 -11.33
C GLU A 67 7.75 -0.17 -11.33
N GLU A 68 7.33 0.32 -12.50
CA GLU A 68 6.49 1.51 -12.62
C GLU A 68 5.14 1.32 -11.92
N GLU A 69 4.51 0.15 -12.07
CA GLU A 69 3.27 -0.19 -11.38
C GLU A 69 3.47 -0.22 -9.86
N GLN A 70 4.56 -0.83 -9.38
CA GLN A 70 4.91 -0.83 -7.97
C GLN A 70 5.13 0.59 -7.43
N VAL A 71 5.80 1.46 -8.19
CA VAL A 71 5.99 2.86 -7.81
C VAL A 71 4.65 3.59 -7.75
N LYS A 72 3.75 3.40 -8.73
CA LYS A 72 2.40 3.97 -8.71
C LYS A 72 1.62 3.51 -7.47
N ARG A 73 1.63 2.21 -7.16
CA ARG A 73 0.98 1.65 -5.96
C ARG A 73 1.54 2.25 -4.67
N ARG A 74 2.87 2.45 -4.59
CA ARG A 74 3.50 3.09 -3.42
C ARG A 74 3.06 4.54 -3.25
N ARG A 75 3.01 5.32 -4.34
CA ARG A 75 2.55 6.73 -4.30
C ARG A 75 1.12 6.85 -3.82
N VAL A 76 0.20 6.06 -4.39
CA VAL A 76 -1.22 6.05 -3.95
C VAL A 76 -1.33 5.72 -2.47
N LYS A 77 -0.57 4.72 -1.98
CA LYS A 77 -0.57 4.35 -0.57
C LYS A 77 0.00 5.46 0.33
N GLU A 78 0.98 6.21 -0.15
CA GLU A 78 1.55 7.34 0.58
C GLU A 78 0.59 8.53 0.63
N GLU A 79 -0.09 8.83 -0.47
CA GLU A 79 -1.14 9.84 -0.54
C GLU A 79 -2.29 9.52 0.40
N GLU A 80 -2.80 8.27 0.40
CA GLU A 80 -3.84 7.80 1.32
C GLU A 80 -3.40 7.91 2.80
N ARG A 81 -2.11 7.69 3.09
CA ARG A 81 -1.55 7.90 4.44
C ARG A 81 -1.47 9.38 4.78
N ALA A 82 -1.13 10.24 3.83
CA ALA A 82 -1.07 11.68 4.03
C ALA A 82 -2.46 12.28 4.26
N GLU A 83 -3.47 11.81 3.53
CA GLU A 83 -4.87 12.20 3.71
C GLU A 83 -5.37 11.85 5.11
N ARG A 84 -5.15 10.61 5.57
CA ARG A 84 -5.48 10.22 6.95
C ARG A 84 -4.83 11.10 8.01
N ARG A 85 -3.57 11.51 7.82
CA ARG A 85 -2.89 12.45 8.73
C ARG A 85 -3.57 13.82 8.72
N ARG A 86 -3.93 14.35 7.54
CA ARG A 86 -4.64 15.63 7.43
C ARG A 86 -6.01 15.60 8.10
N GLU A 87 -6.77 14.53 7.90
CA GLU A 87 -8.07 14.34 8.56
C GLU A 87 -7.93 14.25 10.07
N GLU A 88 -6.90 13.53 10.57
CA GLU A 88 -6.62 13.45 12.00
C GLU A 88 -6.21 14.81 12.58
N GLU A 89 -5.32 15.54 11.92
CA GLU A 89 -4.93 16.90 12.29
C GLU A 89 -6.14 17.84 12.34
N GLU A 90 -7.03 17.77 11.35
CA GLU A 90 -8.28 18.56 11.32
C GLU A 90 -9.22 18.17 12.47
N ARG A 91 -9.35 16.88 12.77
CA ARG A 91 -10.14 16.40 13.93
C ARG A 91 -9.56 16.90 15.24
N VAL A 92 -8.25 16.87 15.40
CA VAL A 92 -7.57 17.40 16.59
C VAL A 92 -7.79 18.91 16.70
N LYS A 93 -7.65 19.64 15.60
CA LYS A 93 -7.90 21.09 15.56
C LYS A 93 -9.32 21.45 15.99
N ARG A 94 -10.33 20.74 15.47
CA ARG A 94 -11.74 20.91 15.88
C ARG A 94 -11.94 20.67 17.37
N ARG A 95 -11.34 19.63 17.94
CA ARG A 95 -11.43 19.37 19.39
C ARG A 95 -10.83 20.52 20.21
N ILE A 96 -9.67 21.03 19.79
CA ILE A 96 -9.03 22.16 20.48
C ILE A 96 -9.90 23.41 20.40
N GLU A 97 -10.49 23.71 19.23
CA GLU A 97 -11.41 24.83 19.06
C GLU A 97 -12.66 24.68 19.95
N GLU A 98 -13.27 23.49 20.00
CA GLU A 98 -14.42 23.19 20.87
C GLU A 98 -14.07 23.33 22.37
N GLU A 99 -12.90 22.82 22.80
CA GLU A 99 -12.40 23.00 24.16
C GLU A 99 -12.17 24.48 24.49
N GLN A 100 -11.64 25.26 23.55
CA GLN A 100 -11.46 26.70 23.71
C GLN A 100 -12.80 27.42 23.86
N GLU A 101 -13.81 27.10 23.04
CA GLU A 101 -15.16 27.66 23.14
C GLU A 101 -15.83 27.31 24.47
N LEU A 102 -15.70 26.07 24.95
CA LEU A 102 -16.24 25.63 26.24
C LEU A 102 -15.53 26.27 27.42
N SER A 103 -14.24 26.59 27.28
CA SER A 103 -13.46 27.28 28.30
C SER A 103 -13.70 28.80 28.35
N ALA A 104 -14.47 29.35 27.40
CA ALA A 104 -14.74 30.78 27.34
C ALA A 104 -15.45 31.27 28.62
N PRO A 105 -14.99 32.39 29.21
CA PRO A 105 -15.56 32.90 30.45
C PRO A 105 -17.02 33.31 30.23
N ARG A 106 -17.94 32.68 30.99
CA ARG A 106 -19.36 33.07 30.97
C ARG A 106 -19.51 34.49 31.50
N GLN A 107 -20.17 35.35 30.73
CA GLN A 107 -20.51 36.69 31.21
C GLN A 107 -21.45 36.57 32.41
N ARG A 108 -21.09 37.22 33.53
CA ARG A 108 -21.97 37.31 34.69
C ARG A 108 -23.19 38.14 34.32
N ALA A 109 -24.37 37.68 34.74
CA ALA A 109 -25.58 38.47 34.59
C ALA A 109 -25.37 39.87 35.21
N PRO A 110 -25.88 40.94 34.57
CA PRO A 110 -25.79 42.28 35.13
C PRO A 110 -26.35 42.31 36.56
N PRO A 111 -25.64 42.92 37.52
CA PRO A 111 -26.09 42.94 38.90
C PRO A 111 -27.37 43.76 39.02
N ARG A 112 -28.33 43.26 39.79
CA ARG A 112 -29.53 44.02 40.16
C ARG A 112 -29.31 44.71 41.50
N CYS A 113 -29.90 45.88 41.68
CA CYS A 113 -30.02 46.54 42.97
C CYS A 113 -30.69 45.59 43.97
N SER A 114 -30.04 45.27 45.10
CA SER A 114 -30.64 44.38 46.10
C SER A 114 -31.82 45.00 46.87
N LYS A 115 -32.02 46.33 46.76
CA LYS A 115 -33.12 47.06 47.41
C LYS A 115 -34.38 47.10 46.54
N CYS A 116 -34.28 47.58 45.30
CA CYS A 116 -35.44 47.77 44.40
C CYS A 116 -35.47 46.82 43.19
N ARG A 117 -34.49 45.91 43.07
CA ARG A 117 -34.35 44.93 41.96
C ARG A 117 -34.16 45.53 40.55
N SER A 118 -33.95 46.84 40.43
CA SER A 118 -33.59 47.49 39.15
C SER A 118 -32.20 47.03 38.66
N PHE A 119 -32.02 47.00 37.34
CA PHE A 119 -30.72 46.75 36.69
C PHE A 119 -29.88 48.01 36.49
N GLU A 120 -30.47 49.20 36.68
CA GLU A 120 -29.84 50.46 36.32
C GLU A 120 -28.82 50.96 37.35
N HIS A 121 -28.92 50.48 38.59
CA HIS A 121 -28.08 50.94 39.69
C HIS A 121 -27.80 49.83 40.69
N THR A 122 -26.84 50.07 41.59
CA THR A 122 -26.51 49.15 42.68
C THR A 122 -27.12 49.62 43.98
N ALA A 123 -27.18 48.75 44.99
CA ALA A 123 -27.75 49.09 46.31
C ALA A 123 -27.05 50.27 47.01
N ARG A 124 -25.83 50.62 46.59
CA ARG A 124 -25.03 51.75 47.08
C ARG A 124 -25.52 53.11 46.57
N THR A 125 -26.13 53.14 45.40
CA THR A 125 -26.62 54.36 44.74
C THR A 125 -28.14 54.35 44.60
N CYS A 126 -28.81 53.52 45.40
CA CYS A 126 -30.27 53.43 45.45
C CYS A 126 -30.80 54.60 46.27
N ASN A 127 -31.65 55.43 45.65
CA ASN A 127 -32.18 56.66 46.25
C ASN A 127 -33.37 56.44 47.21
N GLY A 128 -33.62 55.20 47.65
CA GLY A 128 -34.77 54.83 48.49
C GLY A 128 -36.01 54.61 47.67
#